data_AF-M3K095-F1
#
_entry.id   AF-M3K095-F1
#
_cell.length_a   1.000
_cell.length_b   1.000
_cell.length_c   1.000
_cell.angle_alpha   90.00
_cell.angle_beta   90.00
_cell.angle_gamma   90.00
#
_symmetry.space_group_name_H-M   'P 1'
#
loop_
_entity.id
_entity.type
_entity.pdbx_description
1 polymer ?
#
loop_
_entity_poly.entity_id
_entity_poly.type
_entity_poly.pdbx_seq_one_letter_code
_entity_poly.pdbx_strand_id
1 'polypeptide(L)'
;IYLIDSGAHYLEGTTDITRTYKFGDDGLRESDRLYYSLVLKGHLSLAMSKFPPNDKSTGTILDAFARQPLWNKGLDFNHGTGHGVASFGPVHEGPLYISTTTGGPSNGVFQPGAIVTDEPGFYIDNEVGFRIESELEIIEFEDSAGKTRQGQNFLGFNYLTKVPFCRKLIDKEQLSGIEIRWINEYHESIRNEFGAKLLELKEKRAYDWLVNETQPI
;
A
#
# COMPACT_ATOMS: atom_id res chain seq x y z
N ILE A 1 -7.12 10.47 15.82
CA ILE A 1 -6.66 9.61 14.70
C ILE A 1 -6.73 8.18 15.21
N TYR A 2 -7.14 7.23 14.38
CA TYR A 2 -7.31 5.84 14.75
C TYR A 2 -6.65 4.95 13.70
N LEU A 3 -5.75 4.09 14.14
CA LEU A 3 -5.08 3.10 13.31
C LEU A 3 -5.68 1.74 13.66
N ILE A 4 -6.11 1.02 12.63
CA ILE A 4 -6.52 -0.38 12.73
C ILE A 4 -5.70 -1.20 11.76
N ASP A 5 -5.12 -2.25 12.29
CA ASP A 5 -4.38 -3.29 11.59
C ASP A 5 -5.07 -4.61 11.87
N SER A 6 -5.49 -5.28 10.81
CA SER A 6 -6.32 -6.47 10.93
C SER A 6 -6.27 -7.31 9.67
N GLY A 7 -6.37 -8.61 9.90
CA GLY A 7 -6.43 -9.62 8.86
C GLY A 7 -7.33 -10.79 9.23
N ALA A 8 -7.60 -11.65 8.25
CA ALA A 8 -8.37 -12.87 8.44
C ALA A 8 -7.91 -13.96 7.46
N HIS A 9 -8.23 -15.20 7.79
CA HIS A 9 -8.04 -16.35 6.92
C HIS A 9 -9.38 -16.80 6.36
N TYR A 10 -9.40 -17.01 5.05
CA TYR A 10 -10.51 -17.56 4.26
C TYR A 10 -10.00 -18.78 3.49
N LEU A 11 -10.89 -19.64 2.99
CA LEU A 11 -10.46 -20.77 2.15
C LEU A 11 -9.79 -20.29 0.86
N GLU A 12 -10.12 -19.07 0.44
CA GLU A 12 -9.61 -18.39 -0.74
C GLU A 12 -8.26 -17.68 -0.51
N GLY A 13 -7.85 -17.46 0.75
CA GLY A 13 -6.61 -16.72 1.02
C GLY A 13 -6.45 -16.20 2.43
N THR A 14 -5.38 -15.43 2.63
CA THR A 14 -5.09 -14.68 3.85
C THR A 14 -5.13 -13.20 3.49
N THR A 15 -5.62 -12.35 4.39
CA THR A 15 -5.61 -10.89 4.20
C THR A 15 -4.80 -10.22 5.29
N ASP A 16 -4.05 -9.18 4.96
CA ASP A 16 -3.45 -8.24 5.91
C ASP A 16 -3.65 -6.77 5.50
N ILE A 17 -4.24 -5.97 6.39
CA ILE A 17 -4.70 -4.62 6.04
C ILE A 17 -4.63 -3.69 7.25
N THR A 18 -3.76 -2.69 7.17
CA THR A 18 -3.76 -1.49 8.00
C THR A 18 -4.39 -0.27 7.31
N ARG A 19 -5.26 0.45 8.03
CA ARG A 19 -5.70 1.81 7.68
C ARG A 19 -5.62 2.75 8.87
N THR A 20 -5.18 3.98 8.61
CA THR A 20 -5.24 5.09 9.56
C THR A 20 -6.34 6.07 9.14
N TYR A 21 -7.29 6.34 10.03
CA TYR A 21 -8.44 7.20 9.79
C TYR A 21 -8.55 8.35 10.81
N LYS A 22 -9.09 9.49 10.37
CA LYS A 22 -9.56 10.56 11.25
C LYS A 22 -11.09 10.59 11.27
N PHE A 23 -11.66 10.26 12.44
CA PHE A 23 -13.08 10.46 12.71
C PHE A 23 -13.32 11.84 13.31
N GLY A 24 -14.39 12.52 12.87
CA GLY A 24 -14.69 13.91 13.23
C GLY A 24 -13.62 14.91 12.74
N ASP A 25 -13.82 16.19 13.01
CA ASP A 25 -12.89 17.25 12.56
C ASP A 25 -12.02 17.80 13.70
N ASP A 26 -12.41 17.57 14.96
CA ASP A 26 -11.70 18.08 16.13
C ASP A 26 -10.28 17.50 16.28
N GLY A 27 -9.33 18.35 16.67
CA GLY A 27 -7.97 17.94 17.05
C GLY A 27 -7.10 17.43 15.90
N LEU A 28 -7.48 17.66 14.64
CA LEU A 28 -6.63 17.36 13.49
C LEU A 28 -5.59 18.48 13.31
N ARG A 29 -4.30 18.14 13.31
CA ARG A 29 -3.20 19.08 13.08
C ARG A 29 -2.74 19.05 11.62
N GLU A 30 -2.21 20.15 11.13
CA GLU A 30 -1.58 20.19 9.79
C GLU A 30 -0.39 19.22 9.69
N SER A 31 0.36 19.04 10.78
CA SER A 31 1.43 18.04 10.85
C SER A 31 0.92 16.62 10.64
N ASP A 32 -0.29 16.29 11.12
CA ASP A 32 -0.87 14.96 10.94
C ASP A 32 -1.17 14.67 9.47
N ARG A 33 -1.65 15.68 8.73
CA ARG A 33 -1.87 15.58 7.28
C ARG A 33 -0.56 15.42 6.52
N LEU A 34 0.45 16.19 6.90
CA LEU A 34 1.80 16.06 6.34
C LEU A 34 2.34 14.63 6.55
N TYR A 35 2.36 14.13 7.79
CA TYR A 35 2.91 12.81 8.09
C TYR A 35 2.15 11.68 7.38
N TYR A 36 0.82 11.70 7.41
CA TYR A 36 0.02 10.73 6.67
C TYR A 36 0.28 10.79 5.15
N SER A 37 0.35 11.99 4.57
CA SER A 37 0.66 12.15 3.15
C SER A 37 2.05 11.64 2.77
N LEU A 38 3.06 11.79 3.63
CA LEU A 38 4.40 11.25 3.37
C LEU A 38 4.40 9.71 3.40
N VAL A 39 3.69 9.11 4.36
CA VAL A 39 3.48 7.66 4.42
C VAL A 39 2.74 7.17 3.17
N LEU A 40 1.65 7.83 2.80
CA LEU A 40 0.89 7.54 1.58
C LEU A 40 1.75 7.69 0.31
N LYS A 41 2.61 8.70 0.25
CA LYS A 41 3.51 8.89 -0.88
C LYS A 41 4.52 7.73 -1.00
N GLY A 42 5.01 7.23 0.13
CA GLY A 42 5.87 6.04 0.17
C GLY A 42 5.16 4.81 -0.38
N HIS A 43 3.95 4.57 0.14
CA HIS A 43 3.06 3.49 -0.28
C HIS A 43 2.80 3.54 -1.80
N LEU A 44 2.36 4.70 -2.31
CA LEU A 44 2.10 4.88 -3.73
C LEU A 44 3.35 4.71 -4.60
N SER A 45 4.51 5.14 -4.11
CA SER A 45 5.79 4.98 -4.83
C SER A 45 6.15 3.50 -5.02
N LEU A 46 5.90 2.67 -3.99
CA LEU A 46 6.09 1.23 -4.09
C LEU A 46 5.04 0.58 -4.99
N ALA A 47 3.75 0.82 -4.73
CA ALA A 47 2.63 0.27 -5.50
C ALA A 47 2.69 0.57 -7.01
N MET A 48 3.20 1.74 -7.41
CA MET A 48 3.35 2.12 -8.82
C MET A 48 4.67 1.65 -9.46
N SER A 49 5.62 1.14 -8.67
CA SER A 49 6.96 0.83 -9.16
C SER A 49 6.98 -0.28 -10.21
N LYS A 50 7.94 -0.18 -11.13
CA LYS A 50 8.31 -1.21 -12.11
C LYS A 50 9.79 -1.52 -11.93
N PHE A 51 10.16 -2.79 -11.87
CA PHE A 51 11.51 -3.22 -11.52
C PHE A 51 11.96 -4.45 -12.32
N PRO A 52 13.27 -4.64 -12.53
CA PRO A 52 13.76 -5.81 -13.26
C PRO A 52 13.54 -7.10 -12.43
N PRO A 53 13.22 -8.23 -13.09
CA PRO A 53 13.14 -9.52 -12.41
C PRO A 53 14.52 -10.04 -12.02
N ASN A 54 14.55 -11.02 -11.11
CA ASN A 54 15.74 -11.81 -10.76
C ASN A 54 16.92 -11.03 -10.18
N ASP A 55 16.69 -9.88 -9.55
CA ASP A 55 17.69 -9.19 -8.72
C ASP A 55 17.56 -9.62 -7.25
N LYS A 56 18.70 -9.89 -6.61
CA LYS A 56 18.77 -10.22 -5.18
C LYS A 56 18.51 -9.00 -4.30
N SER A 57 18.66 -7.80 -4.83
CA SER A 57 18.54 -6.55 -4.10
C SER A 57 17.13 -5.97 -4.20
N THR A 58 16.22 -6.59 -4.96
CA THR A 58 14.87 -6.05 -5.23
C THR A 58 14.17 -5.60 -3.96
N GLY A 59 14.08 -6.45 -2.93
CA GLY A 59 13.41 -6.10 -1.67
C GLY A 59 14.00 -4.85 -0.99
N THR A 60 15.32 -4.71 -0.95
CA THR A 60 15.99 -3.55 -0.35
C THR A 60 15.88 -2.29 -1.22
N ILE A 61 15.91 -2.42 -2.54
CA ILE A 61 15.69 -1.30 -3.47
C ILE A 61 14.27 -0.77 -3.33
N LEU A 62 13.29 -1.66 -3.29
CA LEU A 62 11.87 -1.32 -3.15
C LEU A 62 11.55 -0.73 -1.78
N ASP A 63 12.18 -1.21 -0.70
CA ASP A 63 12.06 -0.64 0.64
C ASP A 63 12.42 0.87 0.66
N ALA A 64 13.46 1.26 -0.09
CA ALA A 64 13.87 2.65 -0.19
C ALA A 64 12.82 3.55 -0.86
N PHE A 65 12.00 3.02 -1.79
CA PHE A 65 10.91 3.81 -2.40
C PHE A 65 9.86 4.22 -1.39
N ALA A 66 9.50 3.33 -0.47
CA ALA A 66 8.53 3.61 0.57
C ALA A 66 9.07 4.60 1.64
N ARG A 67 10.39 4.60 1.87
CA ARG A 67 11.03 5.50 2.85
C ARG A 67 11.38 6.88 2.31
N GLN A 68 11.70 6.99 1.02
CA GLN A 68 12.27 8.22 0.45
C GLN A 68 11.45 9.49 0.76
N PRO A 69 10.11 9.50 0.72
CA PRO A 69 9.32 10.67 1.13
C PRO A 69 9.56 11.12 2.57
N LEU A 70 9.65 10.17 3.51
CA LEU A 70 9.93 10.45 4.93
C LEU A 70 11.38 10.89 5.13
N TRP A 71 12.34 10.22 4.48
CA TRP A 71 13.76 10.57 4.55
C TRP A 71 14.05 11.99 4.06
N ASN A 72 13.35 12.46 3.02
CA ASN A 72 13.45 13.84 2.54
C ASN A 72 13.04 14.90 3.60
N LYS A 73 12.39 14.46 4.69
CA LYS A 73 12.02 15.29 5.85
C LYS A 73 12.80 14.92 7.11
N GLY A 74 13.78 14.02 7.03
CA GLY A 74 14.54 13.53 8.18
C GLY A 74 13.74 12.60 9.09
N LEU A 75 12.72 11.93 8.56
CA LEU A 75 11.84 11.01 9.28
C LEU A 75 12.06 9.57 8.80
N ASP A 76 11.72 8.57 9.61
CA ASP A 76 11.82 7.15 9.26
C ASP A 76 10.84 6.28 10.08
N PHE A 77 10.74 4.98 9.75
CA PHE A 77 10.01 3.96 10.53
C PHE A 77 10.86 2.72 10.79
N ASN A 78 10.65 2.09 11.96
CA ASN A 78 11.58 1.07 12.49
C ASN A 78 11.12 -0.39 12.24
N HIS A 79 10.50 -0.64 11.10
CA HIS A 79 10.11 -1.98 10.61
C HIS A 79 10.39 -2.10 9.11
N GLY A 80 10.26 -3.30 8.54
CA GLY A 80 10.35 -3.49 7.08
C GLY A 80 9.14 -2.86 6.38
N THR A 81 9.27 -2.56 5.09
CA THR A 81 8.16 -2.05 4.26
C THR A 81 7.13 -3.13 3.91
N GLY A 82 7.50 -4.42 3.94
CA GLY A 82 6.52 -5.49 3.75
C GLY A 82 7.08 -6.91 3.80
N HIS A 83 6.18 -7.88 3.79
CA HIS A 83 6.44 -9.31 3.85
C HIS A 83 5.54 -10.10 2.89
N GLY A 84 5.95 -11.31 2.52
CA GLY A 84 5.11 -12.22 1.75
C GLY A 84 3.87 -12.65 2.52
N VAL A 85 2.81 -13.00 1.81
CA VAL A 85 1.54 -13.49 2.38
C VAL A 85 1.16 -14.82 1.74
N ALA A 86 0.95 -15.84 2.57
CA ALA A 86 0.58 -17.17 2.09
C ALA A 86 -0.91 -17.27 1.73
N SER A 87 -1.23 -18.07 0.70
CA SER A 87 -2.62 -18.45 0.40
C SER A 87 -3.18 -19.40 1.48
N PHE A 88 -4.12 -18.90 2.28
CA PHE A 88 -4.74 -19.62 3.42
C PHE A 88 -3.69 -20.26 4.34
N GLY A 89 -2.71 -19.45 4.76
CA GLY A 89 -1.54 -19.88 5.51
C GLY A 89 -0.98 -18.74 6.37
N PRO A 90 0.31 -18.78 6.75
CA PRO A 90 0.93 -17.71 7.51
C PRO A 90 0.76 -16.34 6.84
N VAL A 91 0.29 -15.35 7.60
CA VAL A 91 0.21 -13.97 7.12
C VAL A 91 1.58 -13.36 6.86
N HIS A 92 2.60 -13.76 7.64
CA HIS A 92 4.00 -13.46 7.36
C HIS A 92 4.69 -14.69 6.76
N GLU A 93 4.81 -14.73 5.43
CA GLU A 93 5.44 -15.82 4.68
C GLU A 93 6.81 -15.39 4.11
N GLY A 94 7.88 -15.95 4.65
CA GLY A 94 9.21 -15.84 4.04
C GLY A 94 9.38 -16.83 2.87
N PRO A 95 10.39 -16.65 1.99
CA PRO A 95 11.50 -15.70 2.09
C PRO A 95 11.26 -14.33 1.41
N LEU A 96 10.04 -14.03 0.95
CA LEU A 96 9.72 -12.77 0.29
C LEU A 96 9.58 -11.64 1.31
N TYR A 97 10.42 -10.61 1.21
CA TYR A 97 10.39 -9.43 2.08
C TYR A 97 10.81 -8.17 1.32
N ILE A 98 10.23 -7.03 1.72
CA ILE A 98 10.65 -5.69 1.33
C ILE A 98 11.16 -5.01 2.61
N SER A 99 12.47 -4.97 2.80
CA SER A 99 13.09 -4.52 4.06
C SER A 99 14.52 -4.01 3.85
N THR A 100 14.97 -3.15 4.76
CA THR A 100 16.34 -2.63 4.84
C THR A 100 17.38 -3.72 5.08
N THR A 101 17.00 -4.80 5.78
CA THR A 101 17.89 -5.93 6.04
C THR A 101 17.80 -6.98 4.94
N THR A 102 18.92 -7.29 4.29
CA THR A 102 19.10 -8.43 3.40
C THR A 102 19.16 -9.75 4.19
N GLY A 103 18.04 -10.14 4.81
CA GLY A 103 17.99 -11.22 5.79
C GLY A 103 17.80 -12.65 5.24
N GLY A 104 17.61 -12.85 3.94
CA GLY A 104 17.39 -14.17 3.35
C GLY A 104 17.68 -14.22 1.85
N PRO A 105 17.72 -15.41 1.23
CA PRO A 105 17.90 -15.54 -0.21
C PRO A 105 16.67 -14.98 -0.95
N SER A 106 16.72 -13.68 -1.25
CA SER A 106 15.77 -12.96 -2.11
C SER A 106 15.96 -13.26 -3.60
N ASN A 107 16.92 -14.13 -3.95
CA ASN A 107 17.16 -14.47 -5.35
C ASN A 107 16.00 -15.30 -5.89
N GLY A 108 15.25 -14.72 -6.82
CA GLY A 108 14.16 -15.42 -7.48
C GLY A 108 12.88 -15.53 -6.66
N VAL A 109 12.69 -14.74 -5.59
CA VAL A 109 11.46 -14.75 -4.78
C VAL A 109 10.41 -13.75 -5.29
N PHE A 110 10.84 -12.66 -5.93
CA PHE A 110 9.96 -11.72 -6.63
C PHE A 110 9.57 -12.33 -7.98
N GLN A 111 8.46 -13.07 -8.01
CA GLN A 111 7.95 -13.76 -9.20
C GLN A 111 6.47 -13.42 -9.41
N PRO A 112 5.98 -13.41 -10.67
CA PRO A 112 4.56 -13.23 -10.94
C PRO A 112 3.67 -14.19 -10.13
N GLY A 113 2.58 -13.66 -9.56
CA GLY A 113 1.63 -14.37 -8.71
C GLY A 113 1.99 -14.42 -7.22
N ALA A 114 3.22 -14.03 -6.83
CA ALA A 114 3.56 -13.89 -5.42
C ALA A 114 2.88 -12.65 -4.81
N ILE A 115 2.44 -12.76 -3.55
CA ILE A 115 1.76 -11.68 -2.83
C ILE A 115 2.69 -11.14 -1.74
N VAL A 116 2.76 -9.83 -1.63
CA VAL A 116 3.56 -9.10 -0.63
C VAL A 116 2.78 -7.91 -0.09
N THR A 117 2.97 -7.55 1.18
CA THR A 117 2.44 -6.31 1.74
C THR A 117 3.28 -5.10 1.31
N ASP A 118 2.64 -3.94 1.23
CA ASP A 118 3.23 -2.60 1.15
C ASP A 118 2.64 -1.82 2.32
N GLU A 119 3.42 -1.64 3.39
CA GLU A 119 2.96 -1.21 4.71
C GLU A 119 3.79 -0.09 5.38
N PRO A 120 4.24 0.98 4.69
CA PRO A 120 5.02 2.03 5.32
C PRO A 120 4.27 2.69 6.48
N GLY A 121 5.04 3.16 7.46
CA GLY A 121 4.49 3.85 8.62
C GLY A 121 5.28 5.07 9.06
N PHE A 122 4.75 5.79 10.04
CA PHE A 122 5.44 6.81 10.80
C PHE A 122 4.79 6.95 12.17
N TYR A 123 5.58 6.98 13.23
CA TYR A 123 5.09 6.93 14.61
C TYR A 123 5.75 8.00 15.45
N ILE A 124 4.94 8.71 16.23
CA ILE A 124 5.37 9.69 17.21
C ILE A 124 5.06 9.11 18.58
N ASP A 125 6.11 8.85 19.35
CA ASP A 125 6.01 8.22 20.66
C ASP A 125 5.02 8.95 21.56
N ASN A 126 4.12 8.19 22.18
CA ASN A 126 3.08 8.68 23.10
C ASN A 126 2.08 9.67 22.48
N GLU A 127 2.03 9.80 21.14
CA GLU A 127 1.10 10.71 20.47
C GLU A 127 0.21 10.01 19.43
N VAL A 128 0.78 9.62 18.29
CA VAL A 128 0.01 9.17 17.12
C VAL A 128 0.87 8.29 16.21
N GLY A 129 0.23 7.33 15.54
CA GLY A 129 0.83 6.50 14.50
C GLY A 129 0.04 6.58 13.21
N PHE A 130 0.76 6.48 12.10
CA PHE A 130 0.22 6.38 10.75
C PHE A 130 0.83 5.16 10.09
N ARG A 131 0.00 4.25 9.60
CA ARG A 131 0.39 3.18 8.69
C ARG A 131 -0.70 2.99 7.66
N ILE A 132 -0.27 2.71 6.44
CA ILE A 132 -1.11 2.37 5.30
C ILE A 132 -0.55 1.09 4.77
N GLU A 133 -1.39 0.06 4.69
CA GLU A 133 -0.94 -1.27 4.28
C GLU A 133 -1.88 -1.88 3.27
N SER A 134 -1.33 -2.51 2.24
CA SER A 134 -2.12 -3.27 1.29
C SER A 134 -1.32 -4.42 0.70
N GLU A 135 -2.04 -5.46 0.31
CA GLU A 135 -1.48 -6.59 -0.41
C GLU A 135 -1.35 -6.25 -1.89
N LEU A 136 -0.18 -6.57 -2.41
CA LEU A 136 0.21 -6.39 -3.80
C LEU A 136 0.54 -7.77 -4.39
N GLU A 137 -0.05 -8.08 -5.54
CA GLU A 137 0.37 -9.21 -6.37
C GLU A 137 1.48 -8.75 -7.31
N ILE A 138 2.58 -9.48 -7.35
CA ILE A 138 3.63 -9.26 -8.36
C ILE A 138 3.11 -9.74 -9.72
N ILE A 139 3.26 -8.93 -10.75
CA ILE A 139 2.85 -9.24 -12.12
C ILE A 139 3.97 -8.92 -13.12
N GLU A 140 3.91 -9.52 -14.31
CA GLU A 140 4.70 -9.02 -15.43
C GLU A 140 4.19 -7.64 -15.87
N PHE A 141 5.12 -6.71 -16.11
CA PHE A 141 4.80 -5.42 -16.70
C PHE A 141 4.86 -5.53 -18.22
N GLU A 142 3.71 -5.80 -18.82
CA GLU A 142 3.59 -6.04 -20.26
C GLU A 142 3.84 -4.78 -21.11
N ASP A 143 3.43 -3.60 -20.64
CA ASP A 143 3.56 -2.32 -21.35
C ASP A 143 4.95 -1.67 -21.19
N SER A 144 6.00 -2.49 -21.23
CA SER A 144 7.38 -2.01 -21.11
C SER A 144 7.89 -1.47 -22.46
N ALA A 145 8.49 -0.27 -22.46
CA ALA A 145 9.11 0.31 -23.65
C ALA A 145 10.33 -0.50 -24.14
N GLY A 146 10.86 -1.39 -23.31
CA GLY A 146 12.01 -2.24 -23.62
C GLY A 146 12.19 -3.34 -22.58
N LYS A 147 13.17 -4.20 -22.81
CA LYS A 147 13.48 -5.36 -21.96
C LYS A 147 14.75 -5.13 -21.15
N THR A 148 14.99 -5.96 -20.13
CA THR A 148 16.28 -5.99 -19.44
C THR A 148 17.42 -6.37 -20.41
N ARG A 149 18.68 -6.21 -19.98
CA ARG A 149 19.85 -6.63 -20.77
C ARG A 149 19.82 -8.11 -21.16
N GLN A 150 19.16 -8.95 -20.34
CA GLN A 150 18.97 -10.37 -20.55
C GLN A 150 17.70 -10.71 -21.36
N GLY A 151 16.97 -9.70 -21.84
CA GLY A 151 15.77 -9.87 -22.66
C GLY A 151 14.51 -10.25 -21.88
N GLN A 152 14.43 -9.94 -20.58
CA GLN A 152 13.27 -10.23 -19.73
C GLN A 152 12.35 -9.02 -19.61
N ASN A 153 11.05 -9.26 -19.40
CA ASN A 153 10.08 -8.22 -19.07
C ASN A 153 10.37 -7.67 -17.67
N PHE A 154 9.98 -6.42 -17.41
CA PHE A 154 9.98 -5.89 -16.05
C PHE A 154 8.82 -6.52 -15.27
N LEU A 155 8.91 -6.43 -13.94
CA LEU A 155 7.82 -6.73 -13.03
C LEU A 155 7.17 -5.44 -12.55
N GLY A 156 5.97 -5.57 -12.00
CA GLY A 156 5.29 -4.53 -11.26
C GLY A 156 4.27 -5.13 -10.30
N PHE A 157 3.38 -4.30 -9.80
CA PHE A 157 2.35 -4.71 -8.86
C PHE A 157 0.94 -4.53 -9.42
N ASN A 158 0.06 -5.48 -9.06
CA ASN A 158 -1.39 -5.38 -9.11
C ASN A 158 -1.90 -5.17 -7.66
N TYR A 159 -2.78 -4.19 -7.47
CA TYR A 159 -3.21 -3.75 -6.13
C TYR A 159 -4.47 -4.48 -5.67
N LEU A 160 -4.32 -5.38 -4.68
CA LEU A 160 -5.39 -6.30 -4.28
C LEU A 160 -6.36 -5.67 -3.28
N THR A 161 -5.86 -5.03 -2.23
CA THR A 161 -6.71 -4.52 -1.13
C THR A 161 -7.69 -3.44 -1.62
N LYS A 162 -8.98 -3.57 -1.29
CA LYS A 162 -10.05 -2.64 -1.73
C LYS A 162 -10.68 -1.88 -0.55
N VAL A 163 -9.86 -1.08 0.14
CA VAL A 163 -10.30 -0.23 1.26
C VAL A 163 -9.84 1.22 1.02
N PRO A 164 -10.76 2.21 1.01
CA PRO A 164 -10.41 3.61 0.74
C PRO A 164 -9.30 4.14 1.67
N PHE A 165 -8.62 5.18 1.21
CA PHE A 165 -7.70 5.95 2.04
C PHE A 165 -8.47 7.05 2.79
N CYS A 166 -7.98 7.47 3.95
CA CYS A 166 -8.63 8.55 4.69
C CYS A 166 -8.38 9.90 4.00
N ARG A 167 -9.33 10.36 3.18
CA ARG A 167 -9.25 11.64 2.45
C ARG A 167 -9.01 12.84 3.38
N LYS A 168 -9.54 12.78 4.61
CA LYS A 168 -9.34 13.83 5.62
C LYS A 168 -7.90 13.95 6.10
N LEU A 169 -7.05 12.94 5.92
CA LEU A 169 -5.64 12.99 6.31
C LEU A 169 -4.72 13.33 5.13
N ILE A 170 -5.23 13.45 3.91
CA ILE A 170 -4.41 13.75 2.74
C ILE A 170 -4.20 15.26 2.63
N ASP A 171 -2.95 15.69 2.79
CA ASP A 171 -2.45 16.96 2.25
C ASP A 171 -2.09 16.77 0.77
N LYS A 172 -2.84 17.43 -0.12
CA LYS A 172 -2.67 17.35 -1.58
C LYS A 172 -1.42 18.09 -2.06
N GLU A 173 -0.91 19.06 -1.30
CA GLU A 173 0.28 19.81 -1.69
C GLU A 173 1.55 18.94 -1.67
N GLN A 174 1.52 17.82 -0.94
CA GLN A 174 2.60 16.82 -0.95
C GLN A 174 2.51 15.83 -2.12
N LEU A 175 1.39 15.81 -2.85
CA LEU A 175 1.12 14.83 -3.90
C LEU A 175 1.31 15.44 -5.30
N SER A 176 1.88 14.64 -6.19
CA SER A 176 1.95 14.91 -7.61
C SER A 176 0.61 14.64 -8.29
N GLY A 177 0.43 15.18 -9.49
CA GLY A 177 -0.76 14.90 -10.30
C GLY A 177 -0.93 13.43 -10.69
N ILE A 178 0.16 12.65 -10.72
CA ILE A 178 0.11 11.20 -10.97
C ILE A 178 -0.45 10.48 -9.75
N GLU A 179 0.03 10.82 -8.54
CA GLU A 179 -0.44 10.22 -7.29
C GLU A 179 -1.91 10.56 -7.01
N ILE A 180 -2.32 11.82 -7.24
CA ILE A 180 -3.73 12.23 -7.09
C ILE A 180 -4.62 11.43 -8.05
N ARG A 181 -4.20 11.30 -9.32
CA ARG A 181 -4.94 10.51 -10.31
C ARG A 181 -5.07 9.06 -9.87
N TRP A 182 -3.97 8.45 -9.44
CA TRP A 182 -3.96 7.07 -8.96
C TRP A 182 -4.93 6.85 -7.80
N ILE A 183 -4.93 7.75 -6.79
CA ILE A 183 -5.85 7.68 -5.64
C ILE A 183 -7.30 7.75 -6.12
N ASN A 184 -7.61 8.69 -7.02
CA ASN A 184 -8.96 8.88 -7.53
C ASN A 184 -9.46 7.67 -8.34
N GLU A 185 -8.61 7.10 -9.21
CA GLU A 185 -8.90 5.89 -9.96
C GLU A 185 -9.07 4.66 -9.04
N TYR A 186 -8.21 4.52 -8.03
CA TYR A 186 -8.34 3.49 -7.01
C TYR A 186 -9.67 3.60 -6.25
N HIS A 187 -9.99 4.79 -5.73
CA HIS A 187 -11.24 5.05 -5.02
C HIS A 187 -12.48 4.81 -5.88
N GLU A 188 -12.42 5.20 -7.16
CA GLU A 188 -13.48 4.91 -8.13
C GLU A 188 -13.63 3.40 -8.38
N SER A 189 -12.53 2.67 -8.51
CA SER A 189 -12.58 1.21 -8.71
C SER A 189 -13.32 0.50 -7.58
N ILE A 190 -13.09 0.89 -6.31
CA ILE A 190 -13.78 0.31 -5.14
C ILE A 190 -15.28 0.60 -5.21
N ARG A 191 -15.69 1.82 -5.56
CA ARG A 191 -17.11 2.15 -5.71
C ARG A 191 -17.78 1.28 -6.76
N ASN A 192 -17.14 1.14 -7.92
CA ASN A 192 -17.70 0.41 -9.05
C ASN A 192 -17.82 -1.08 -8.75
N GLU A 193 -16.84 -1.64 -8.04
CA GLU A 193 -16.81 -3.06 -7.69
C GLU A 193 -17.77 -3.41 -6.55
N PHE A 194 -17.80 -2.63 -5.47
CA PHE A 194 -18.55 -3.00 -4.25
C PHE A 194 -19.88 -2.25 -4.06
N GLY A 195 -20.10 -1.12 -4.75
CA GLY A 195 -21.26 -0.26 -4.51
C GLY A 195 -22.60 -0.99 -4.70
N ALA A 196 -22.79 -1.65 -5.84
CA ALA A 196 -24.00 -2.43 -6.10
C ALA A 196 -24.15 -3.59 -5.10
N LYS A 197 -23.04 -4.26 -4.77
CA LYS A 197 -23.05 -5.41 -3.86
C LYS A 197 -23.50 -5.04 -2.44
N LEU A 198 -23.05 -3.90 -1.93
CA LEU A 198 -23.48 -3.40 -0.61
C LEU A 198 -24.98 -3.12 -0.57
N LEU A 199 -25.55 -2.58 -1.66
CA LEU A 199 -26.99 -2.34 -1.75
C LEU A 199 -27.79 -3.65 -1.81
N GLU A 200 -27.33 -4.64 -2.56
CA GLU A 200 -27.92 -5.99 -2.60
C GLU A 200 -27.94 -6.65 -1.21
N LEU A 201 -26.84 -6.49 -0.45
CA LEU A 201 -26.71 -6.97 0.92
C LEU A 201 -27.51 -6.15 1.95
N LYS A 202 -28.22 -5.10 1.51
CA LYS A 202 -28.96 -4.14 2.35
C LYS A 202 -28.08 -3.34 3.33
N GLU A 203 -26.79 -3.23 3.03
CA GLU A 203 -25.78 -2.48 3.81
C GLU A 203 -25.73 -1.00 3.41
N LYS A 204 -26.88 -0.30 3.51
CA LYS A 204 -27.00 1.11 3.09
C LYS A 204 -25.98 2.02 3.79
N ARG A 205 -25.74 1.80 5.09
CA ARG A 205 -24.77 2.59 5.86
C ARG A 205 -23.35 2.46 5.28
N ALA A 206 -22.93 1.25 4.92
CA ALA A 206 -21.62 1.01 4.33
C ALA A 206 -21.53 1.60 2.91
N TYR A 207 -22.61 1.49 2.11
CA TYR A 207 -22.69 2.13 0.80
C TYR A 207 -22.54 3.65 0.87
N ASP A 208 -23.32 4.31 1.74
CA ASP A 208 -23.26 5.77 1.91
C ASP A 208 -21.85 6.21 2.34
N TRP A 209 -21.24 5.47 3.27
CA TRP A 209 -19.85 5.70 3.70
C TRP A 209 -18.86 5.51 2.54
N LEU A 210 -18.97 4.43 1.78
CA LEU A 210 -18.09 4.15 0.64
C LEU A 210 -18.15 5.27 -0.38
N VAL A 211 -19.34 5.74 -0.74
CA VAL A 211 -19.53 6.86 -1.68
C VAL A 211 -18.86 8.12 -1.15
N ASN A 212 -19.00 8.44 0.14
CA ASN A 212 -18.39 9.62 0.74
C ASN A 212 -16.85 9.55 0.78
N GLU A 213 -16.30 8.43 1.24
CA GLU A 213 -14.85 8.26 1.45
C GLU A 213 -14.06 8.06 0.17
N THR A 214 -14.72 7.89 -0.96
CA THR A 214 -14.07 7.68 -2.25
C THR A 214 -14.22 8.85 -3.21
N GLN A 215 -14.93 9.93 -2.84
CA GLN A 215 -15.03 11.10 -3.75
C GLN A 215 -13.64 11.59 -4.16
N PRO A 216 -13.47 12.15 -5.37
CA PRO A 216 -12.17 12.62 -5.80
C PRO A 216 -11.53 13.60 -4.81
N ILE A 217 -10.23 13.52 -4.67
CA ILE A 217 -9.38 14.52 -4.03
C ILE A 217 -8.73 15.40 -5.10
#